data_AF-A0A4S1FUI0-F1
#
_entry.id   AF-A0A4S1FUI0-F1
#
_cell.length_a   1.000
_cell.length_b   1.000
_cell.length_c   1.000
_cell.angle_alpha   90.00
_cell.angle_beta   90.00
_cell.angle_gamma   90.00
#
_symmetry.space_group_name_H-M   'P 1'
#
loop_
_entity.id
_entity.type
_entity.pdbx_description
1 polymer ?
#
loop_
_entity_poly.entity_id
_entity_poly.type
_entity_poly.pdbx_seq_one_letter_code
_entity_poly.pdbx_strand_id
1 'polypeptide(L)' 'MDIHEYQAKELLARHGVHVPRGGLAYSPEQATYRAREIGGSKWVLKAQVHSGARGKAGGI' A
#
# COMPACT_ATOMS: atom_id res chain seq x y z
N MET A 1 2.67 19.72 -4.47
CA MET A 1 3.54 18.53 -4.50
C MET A 1 2.71 17.39 -3.97
N ASP A 2 2.56 16.33 -4.76
CA ASP A 2 1.76 15.16 -4.36
C ASP A 2 2.63 14.14 -3.65
N ILE A 3 2.01 13.30 -2.82
CA ILE A 3 2.65 12.17 -2.12
C ILE A 3 1.93 10.86 -2.47
N HIS A 4 2.65 9.75 -2.39
CA HIS A 4 2.10 8.42 -2.59
C HIS A 4 1.17 8.00 -1.44
N GLU A 5 0.29 7.02 -1.70
CA GLU A 5 -0.64 6.48 -0.70
C GLU A 5 0.09 5.97 0.54
N TYR A 6 1.24 5.29 0.37
CA TYR A 6 2.00 4.78 1.52
C TYR A 6 2.56 5.90 2.41
N GLN A 7 3.04 7.01 1.81
CA GLN A 7 3.58 8.16 2.55
C GLN A 7 2.46 8.86 3.34
N ALA A 8 1.28 9.01 2.73
CA ALA A 8 0.11 9.54 3.40
C ALA A 8 -0.29 8.67 4.59
N LYS A 9 -0.28 7.33 4.44
CA LYS A 9 -0.57 6.40 5.53
C LYS A 9 0.45 6.49 6.66
N GLU A 10 1.74 6.58 6.37
CA GLU A 10 2.79 6.75 7.37
C GLU A 10 2.64 8.07 8.13
N LEU A 11 2.28 9.15 7.44
CA LEU A 11 1.99 10.43 8.08
C LEU A 11 0.78 10.34 9.02
N LEU A 12 -0.34 9.78 8.54
CA LEU A 12 -1.55 9.61 9.32
C LEU A 12 -1.33 8.72 10.55
N ALA A 13 -0.61 7.60 10.39
CA ALA A 13 -0.27 6.70 11.49
C ALA A 13 0.55 7.39 12.58
N ARG A 14 1.52 8.25 12.21
CA ARG A 14 2.31 9.06 13.17
C ARG A 14 1.46 10.02 14.00
N HIS A 15 0.27 10.37 13.52
CA HIS A 15 -0.70 11.21 14.22
C HIS A 15 -1.83 10.40 14.88
N GLY A 16 -1.67 9.08 15.03
CA GLY A 16 -2.62 8.22 15.76
C GLY A 16 -3.85 7.82 14.95
N VAL A 17 -3.92 8.15 13.65
CA VAL A 17 -5.02 7.69 12.79
C VAL A 17 -4.81 6.21 12.47
N HIS A 18 -5.84 5.39 12.70
CA HIS A 18 -5.78 3.97 12.37
C HIS A 18 -5.70 3.77 10.85
N VAL A 19 -4.65 3.09 10.40
CA VAL A 19 -4.45 2.73 9.00
C VAL A 19 -4.27 1.22 8.86
N PRO A 20 -4.72 0.59 7.76
CA PRO A 20 -4.50 -0.84 7.55
C PRO A 20 -3.01 -1.18 7.48
N ARG A 21 -2.63 -2.34 8.05
CA ARG A 21 -1.26 -2.88 7.93
C ARG A 21 -0.90 -3.06 6.45
N GLY A 22 0.30 -2.66 6.09
CA GLY A 22 0.79 -2.71 4.71
C GLY A 22 2.30 -2.48 4.66
N GLY A 23 2.85 -2.55 3.45
CA GLY A 23 4.26 -2.27 3.21
C GLY A 23 4.52 -1.99 1.74
N LEU A 24 5.64 -1.33 1.47
CA LEU A 24 6.10 -1.09 0.11
C LEU A 24 6.85 -2.33 -0.42
N ALA A 25 6.66 -2.59 -1.72
CA ALA A 25 7.36 -3.64 -2.45
C ALA A 25 7.81 -3.09 -3.80
N TYR A 26 9.09 -3.24 -4.12
CA TYR A 26 9.69 -2.82 -5.39
C TYR A 26 9.87 -3.99 -6.37
N SER A 27 9.58 -5.22 -5.93
CA SER A 27 9.63 -6.42 -6.75
C SER A 27 8.52 -7.40 -6.36
N PRO A 28 8.19 -8.37 -7.24
CA PRO A 28 7.23 -9.44 -6.93
C PRO A 28 7.63 -10.28 -5.71
N GLU A 29 8.91 -10.52 -5.51
CA GLU A 29 9.45 -11.27 -4.38
C GLU A 29 9.23 -10.51 -3.08
N GLN A 30 9.49 -9.19 -3.09
CA GLN A 30 9.20 -8.33 -1.94
C GLN A 30 7.70 -8.30 -1.64
N ALA A 31 6.84 -8.23 -2.66
CA ALA A 31 5.38 -8.26 -2.47
C ALA A 31 4.94 -9.56 -1.78
N THR A 32 5.52 -10.69 -2.19
CA THR A 32 5.26 -12.00 -1.58
C THR A 32 5.72 -12.06 -0.12
N TYR A 33 6.92 -11.56 0.17
CA TYR A 33 7.43 -11.46 1.53
C TYR A 33 6.51 -10.59 2.41
N ARG A 34 6.11 -9.41 1.92
CA ARG A 34 5.21 -8.50 2.63
C ARG A 34 3.85 -9.13 2.92
N ALA A 35 3.26 -9.85 1.96
CA ALA A 35 2.01 -10.55 2.18
C ALA A 35 2.11 -11.57 3.33
N ARG A 36 3.21 -12.34 3.38
CA ARG A 36 3.48 -13.29 4.47
C ARG A 36 3.68 -12.61 5.82
N GLU A 37 4.40 -11.50 5.86
CA GLU A 37 4.66 -10.70 7.08
C GLU A 37 3.37 -10.08 7.64
N ILE A 38 2.48 -9.60 6.76
CA ILE A 38 1.18 -9.06 7.15
C ILE A 38 0.30 -10.20 7.71
N GLY A 39 0.36 -11.38 7.10
CA GLY A 39 -0.46 -12.53 7.44
C GLY A 39 -1.91 -12.36 6.96
N GLY A 40 -2.73 -13.40 7.19
CA GLY A 40 -4.12 -13.46 6.75
C GLY A 40 -4.33 -14.37 5.53
N SER A 41 -5.52 -14.29 4.94
CA SER A 41 -5.94 -15.15 3.82
C SER A 41 -6.12 -14.39 2.49
N LYS A 42 -6.12 -13.06 2.52
CA LYS A 42 -6.29 -12.18 1.35
C LYS A 42 -5.55 -10.86 1.55
N TRP A 43 -5.05 -10.28 0.47
CA TRP A 43 -4.32 -9.01 0.44
C TRP A 43 -4.77 -8.14 -0.73
N VAL A 44 -4.48 -6.84 -0.65
CA VAL A 44 -4.69 -5.88 -1.73
C VAL A 44 -3.35 -5.34 -2.18
N LEU A 45 -3.01 -5.52 -3.46
CA LEU A 45 -1.85 -4.92 -4.10
C LEU A 45 -2.29 -3.62 -4.76
N LYS A 46 -1.56 -2.52 -4.55
CA LYS A 46 -1.92 -1.21 -5.11
C LYS A 46 -0.73 -0.54 -5.76
N ALA A 47 -0.87 -0.22 -7.04
CA ALA A 47 0.11 0.60 -7.74
C ALA A 47 0.29 1.95 -7.01
N GLN A 48 1.55 2.33 -6.76
CA GLN A 48 1.90 3.60 -6.14
C GLN A 48 2.20 4.63 -7.23
N VAL A 49 1.20 5.45 -7.56
CA VAL A 49 1.30 6.55 -8.53
C VAL A 49 0.59 7.79 -7.98
N HIS A 50 1.02 8.99 -8.40
CA HIS A 50 0.37 10.26 -8.06
C HIS A 50 -0.87 10.50 -8.95
N SER A 51 -1.79 9.52 -8.97
CA SER A 51 -3.04 9.61 -9.72
C SER A 51 -4.15 8.75 -9.10
N GLY A 52 -5.39 9.19 -9.30
CA GLY A 52 -6.59 8.46 -8.92
C GLY A 52 -6.94 7.32 -9.91
N ALA A 53 -8.18 6.81 -9.80
CA ALA A 53 -8.76 5.82 -10.73
C ALA A 53 -8.01 4.48 -10.93
N ARG A 54 -6.99 4.18 -10.11
CA ARG A 54 -6.19 2.95 -10.17
C ARG A 54 -7.02 1.66 -10.23
N GLY A 55 -8.13 1.58 -9.49
CA GLY A 55 -9.00 0.39 -9.52
C GLY A 55 -9.69 0.17 -10.86
N LYS A 56 -10.11 1.24 -11.55
CA LYS A 56 -10.69 1.12 -12.89
C LYS A 56 -9.64 0.73 -13.94
N ALA A 57 -8.38 1.09 -13.71
CA ALA A 57 -7.26 0.75 -14.57
C ALA A 57 -6.63 -0.63 -14.27
N GLY A 58 -7.16 -1.39 -13.30
CA GLY A 58 -6.61 -2.70 -12.90
C GLY A 58 -5.33 -2.63 -12.04
N GLY A 59 -5.03 -1.46 -11.46
CA GLY A 59 -3.89 -1.24 -10.56
C GLY A 59 -4.21 -1.39 -9.07
N ILE A 60 -5.37 -1.98 -8.73
CA ILE A 60 -5.83 -2.35 -7.38
C ILE A 60 -6.42 -3.76 -7.44
#